data_AF-A0A4X2KDY3-F1
#
_entry.id   AF-A0A4X2KDY3-F1
#
_cell.length_a   1.000
_cell.length_b   1.000
_cell.length_c   1.000
_cell.angle_alpha   90.00
_cell.angle_beta   90.00
_cell.angle_gamma   90.00
#
_symmetry.space_group_name_H-M   'P 1'
#
loop_
_entity.id
_entity.type
_entity.pdbx_description
1 polymer ?
#
loop_
_entity_poly.entity_id
_entity_poly.type
_entity_poly.pdbx_seq_one_letter_code
_entity_poly.pdbx_strand_id
1 'polypeptide(L)'
;MTIYYMTILYICIHELIHGNSSSISFCKPTTTKMMPGGLSETKSATPEIQKIVDEVKPQLEKKSNEKYDHFEAVKYRTQVVAGTMYFIKVHTGGDQYVHLKVFRPLPYTNDPMELSAYQTGKTKDDELTYF
;
A
#
# COMPACT_ATOMS: atom_id res chain seq x y z
N MET A 1 11.05 18.28 13.04
CA MET A 1 11.05 16.82 13.27
C MET A 1 10.17 16.38 14.45
N THR A 2 10.08 17.14 15.55
CA THR A 2 9.32 16.77 16.75
C THR A 2 7.79 16.94 16.64
N ILE A 3 7.35 17.98 15.93
CA ILE A 3 5.91 18.22 15.65
C ILE A 3 5.27 17.11 14.82
N TYR A 4 6.06 16.39 14.01
CA TYR A 4 5.59 15.30 13.15
C TYR A 4 5.17 14.05 13.95
N TYR A 5 5.83 13.78 15.10
CA TYR A 5 5.47 12.67 15.98
C TYR A 5 4.26 12.97 16.87
N MET A 6 4.10 14.23 17.28
CA MET A 6 2.99 14.64 18.15
C MET A 6 1.63 14.56 17.43
N THR A 7 1.57 14.89 16.13
CA THR A 7 0.33 14.79 15.35
C THR A 7 -0.06 13.33 15.07
N ILE A 8 0.92 12.46 14.80
CA ILE A 8 0.69 11.01 14.60
C ILE A 8 0.15 10.34 15.88
N LEU A 9 0.66 10.74 17.05
CA LEU A 9 0.18 10.22 18.34
C LEU A 9 -1.26 10.68 18.65
N TYR A 10 -1.64 11.90 18.26
CA TYR A 10 -2.97 12.46 18.56
C TYR A 10 -4.09 11.80 17.74
N ILE A 11 -3.83 11.43 16.48
CA ILE A 11 -4.80 10.73 15.63
C ILE A 11 -5.09 9.31 16.16
N CYS A 12 -4.09 8.65 16.75
CA CYS A 12 -4.22 7.29 17.26
C CYS A 12 -5.05 7.19 18.57
N ILE A 13 -5.22 8.31 19.28
CA ILE A 13 -5.93 8.33 20.58
C ILE A 13 -7.44 8.60 20.42
N HIS A 14 -7.91 9.11 19.28
CA HIS A 14 -9.31 9.52 19.11
C HIS A 14 -10.27 8.42 18.60
N GLU A 15 -9.78 7.20 18.35
CA GLU A 15 -10.56 6.05 17.82
C GLU A 15 -10.68 4.89 18.83
N LEU A 16 -10.91 5.19 20.11
CA LEU A 16 -11.14 4.17 21.15
C LEU A 16 -12.32 4.50 22.07
N ILE A 17 -13.48 4.84 21.52
CA ILE A 17 -14.72 4.78 22.30
C ILE A 17 -15.90 4.36 21.40
N HIS A 18 -16.27 3.08 21.45
CA HIS A 18 -17.63 2.57 21.71
C HIS A 18 -17.62 1.03 21.58
N GLY A 19 -17.99 0.34 22.67
CA GLY A 19 -18.09 -1.12 22.71
C GLY A 19 -19.48 -1.66 22.34
N ASN A 20 -19.57 -2.95 22.04
CA ASN A 20 -20.22 -3.96 22.91
C ASN A 20 -20.22 -5.37 22.26
N SER A 21 -19.92 -6.36 23.12
CA SER A 21 -20.14 -7.81 23.11
C SER A 21 -20.90 -8.50 21.96
N SER A 22 -20.34 -9.60 21.40
CA SER A 22 -20.84 -11.00 21.57
C SER A 22 -20.04 -12.04 20.74
N SER A 23 -19.40 -12.96 21.47
CA SER A 23 -18.97 -14.34 21.11
C SER A 23 -18.74 -14.76 19.65
N ILE A 24 -17.47 -14.75 19.17
CA ILE A 24 -16.98 -15.60 18.06
C ILE A 24 -15.50 -15.97 18.32
N SER A 25 -15.14 -17.21 17.97
CA SER A 25 -13.88 -17.92 18.21
C SER A 25 -12.58 -17.11 18.12
N PHE A 26 -11.70 -17.32 19.12
CA PHE A 26 -10.45 -16.61 19.34
C PHE A 26 -9.37 -17.02 18.33
N CYS A 27 -9.33 -16.34 17.17
CA CYS A 27 -8.07 -16.13 16.46
C CYS A 27 -7.40 -14.91 17.10
N LYS A 28 -6.25 -15.13 17.75
CA LYS A 28 -5.47 -14.08 18.42
C LYS A 28 -5.31 -12.86 17.50
N PRO A 29 -5.74 -11.65 17.90
CA PRO A 29 -5.33 -10.44 17.20
C PRO A 29 -3.85 -10.26 17.51
N THR A 30 -2.98 -10.59 16.55
CA THR A 30 -1.59 -10.15 16.61
C THR A 30 -1.63 -8.64 16.47
N THR A 31 -1.62 -7.93 17.60
CA THR A 31 -1.41 -6.49 17.66
C THR A 31 0.00 -6.21 17.14
N THR A 32 0.15 -6.18 15.82
CA THR A 32 1.32 -5.62 15.16
C THR A 32 1.29 -4.13 15.45
N LYS A 33 2.03 -3.76 16.49
CA LYS A 33 2.43 -2.39 16.78
C LYS A 33 3.04 -1.81 15.50
N MET A 34 2.24 -1.14 14.68
CA MET A 34 2.70 -0.51 13.45
C MET A 34 3.64 0.62 13.85
N MET A 35 4.94 0.33 13.89
CA MET A 35 5.94 1.36 14.10
C MET A 35 5.91 2.28 12.86
N PRO A 36 5.81 3.60 13.02
CA PRO A 36 5.86 4.51 11.88
C PRO A 36 7.16 4.28 11.10
N GLY A 37 7.04 4.16 9.77
CA GLY A 37 8.16 3.88 8.87
C GLY A 37 8.40 2.41 8.51
N GLY A 38 7.82 1.44 9.21
CA GLY A 38 7.94 0.01 8.87
C GLY A 38 7.00 -0.44 7.73
N LEU A 39 7.48 -1.33 6.84
CA LEU A 39 6.65 -2.06 5.88
C LEU A 39 5.76 -3.05 6.63
N SER A 40 4.47 -3.04 6.33
CA SER A 40 3.53 -4.05 6.84
C SER A 40 3.91 -5.45 6.39
N GLU A 41 3.25 -6.47 6.93
CA GLU A 41 3.29 -7.81 6.33
C GLU A 41 2.77 -7.78 4.88
N THR A 42 3.26 -8.72 4.07
CA THR A 42 2.81 -8.93 2.70
C THR A 42 1.41 -9.53 2.71
N LYS A 43 0.47 -8.83 2.08
CA LYS A 43 -0.93 -9.23 1.95
C LYS A 43 -1.27 -9.51 0.49
N SER A 44 -2.26 -10.36 0.24
CA SER A 44 -2.82 -10.57 -1.10
C SER A 44 -3.58 -9.34 -1.56
N ALA A 45 -3.50 -9.00 -2.85
CA ALA A 45 -4.21 -7.84 -3.38
C ALA A 45 -5.73 -7.99 -3.21
N THR A 46 -6.38 -6.88 -2.84
CA THR A 46 -7.84 -6.77 -2.79
C THR A 46 -8.35 -5.97 -3.99
N PRO A 47 -9.67 -5.96 -4.28
CA PRO A 47 -10.22 -5.13 -5.35
C PRO A 47 -9.93 -3.62 -5.19
N GLU A 48 -9.72 -3.13 -3.97
CA GLU A 48 -9.29 -1.75 -3.74
C GLU A 48 -7.85 -1.53 -4.25
N ILE A 49 -6.94 -2.47 -3.98
CA ILE A 49 -5.56 -2.39 -4.47
C ILE A 49 -5.52 -2.46 -6.00
N GLN A 50 -6.37 -3.30 -6.61
CA GLN A 50 -6.50 -3.33 -8.07
C GLN A 50 -6.90 -1.95 -8.62
N LYS A 51 -7.90 -1.30 -8.02
CA LYS A 51 -8.32 0.05 -8.44
C LYS A 51 -7.19 1.08 -8.32
N ILE A 52 -6.40 1.03 -7.25
CA ILE A 52 -5.24 1.91 -7.08
C ILE A 52 -4.25 1.70 -8.23
N VAL A 53 -3.98 0.44 -8.56
CA VAL A 53 -3.09 0.06 -9.67
C VAL A 53 -3.64 0.55 -11.01
N ASP A 54 -4.93 0.38 -11.26
CA ASP A 54 -5.58 0.84 -12.49
C ASP A 54 -5.53 2.38 -12.64
N GLU A 55 -5.71 3.11 -11.54
CA GLU A 55 -5.64 4.58 -11.51
C GLU A 55 -4.22 5.10 -11.84
N VAL A 56 -3.18 4.42 -11.37
CA VAL A 56 -1.78 4.82 -11.63
C VAL A 56 -1.19 4.20 -12.90
N LYS A 57 -1.87 3.23 -13.53
CA LYS A 57 -1.46 2.61 -14.79
C LYS A 57 -1.05 3.63 -15.87
N PRO A 58 -1.85 4.68 -16.19
CA PRO A 58 -1.43 5.67 -17.20
C PRO A 58 -0.16 6.43 -16.80
N GLN A 59 0.09 6.62 -15.50
CA GLN A 59 1.33 7.24 -15.02
C GLN A 59 2.53 6.31 -15.22
N LEU A 60 2.34 5.00 -15.02
CA LEU A 60 3.37 3.99 -15.27
C LEU A 60 3.73 3.94 -16.76
N GLU A 61 2.74 3.76 -17.64
CA GLU A 61 2.96 3.64 -19.08
C GLU A 61 3.66 4.88 -19.65
N LYS A 62 3.31 6.07 -19.14
CA LYS A 62 3.98 7.32 -19.51
C LYS A 62 5.44 7.37 -19.02
N LYS A 63 5.74 6.84 -17.83
CA LYS A 63 7.10 6.87 -17.24
C LYS A 63 8.00 5.75 -17.77
N SER A 64 7.46 4.57 -18.06
CA SER A 64 8.21 3.43 -18.62
C SER A 64 8.29 3.47 -20.14
N ASN A 65 7.43 4.25 -20.80
CA ASN A 65 7.27 4.28 -22.26
C ASN A 65 6.93 2.90 -22.85
N GLU A 66 6.23 2.08 -22.06
CA GLU A 66 5.75 0.74 -22.41
C GLU A 66 4.24 0.67 -22.16
N LYS A 67 3.54 -0.22 -22.89
CA LYS A 67 2.13 -0.51 -22.66
C LYS A 67 1.98 -1.86 -21.99
N TYR A 68 1.05 -1.97 -21.05
CA TYR A 68 0.80 -3.22 -20.33
C TYR A 68 -0.61 -3.72 -20.65
N ASP A 69 -0.70 -4.81 -21.40
CA ASP A 69 -1.99 -5.43 -21.74
C ASP A 69 -2.59 -6.17 -20.54
N HIS A 70 -1.75 -6.90 -19.78
CA HIS A 70 -2.12 -7.50 -18.50
C HIS A 70 -1.64 -6.63 -17.36
N PHE A 71 -2.47 -6.41 -16.34
CA PHE A 71 -2.11 -5.54 -15.21
C PHE A 71 -2.89 -5.92 -13.95
N GLU A 72 -2.46 -7.01 -13.31
CA GLU A 72 -3.17 -7.61 -12.19
C GLU A 72 -2.37 -7.47 -10.89
N ALA A 73 -2.94 -6.84 -9.88
CA ALA A 73 -2.34 -6.76 -8.56
C ALA A 73 -2.38 -8.13 -7.89
N VAL A 74 -1.22 -8.62 -7.42
CA VAL A 74 -1.09 -9.95 -6.80
C VAL A 74 -0.88 -9.85 -5.30
N LYS A 75 0.07 -9.00 -4.89
CA LYS A 75 0.44 -8.80 -3.49
C LYS A 75 0.68 -7.32 -3.23
N TYR A 76 0.51 -6.91 -1.98
CA TYR A 76 0.83 -5.55 -1.56
C TYR A 76 1.38 -5.50 -0.14
N ARG A 77 2.08 -4.41 0.14
CA ARG A 77 2.52 -3.97 1.47
C ARG A 77 2.22 -2.48 1.61
N THR A 78 2.07 -2.03 2.84
CA THR A 78 1.81 -0.62 3.14
C THR A 78 2.84 -0.09 4.13
N GLN A 79 3.16 1.19 4.01
CA GLN A 79 3.99 1.91 4.97
C GLN A 79 3.28 3.22 5.33
N VAL A 80 3.15 3.47 6.64
CA VAL A 80 2.55 4.69 7.18
C VAL A 80 3.59 5.82 7.18
N VAL A 81 3.24 6.94 6.56
CA VAL A 81 4.01 8.21 6.49
C VAL A 81 3.04 9.38 6.76
N ALA A 82 3.26 10.61 6.27
CA ALA A 82 2.17 11.62 6.19
C ALA A 82 1.21 11.30 5.03
N GLY A 83 0.58 10.15 5.13
CA GLY A 83 -0.15 9.48 4.05
C GLY A 83 0.10 7.98 4.13
N THR A 84 -0.27 7.27 3.07
CA THR A 84 -0.02 5.83 2.95
C THR A 84 0.82 5.56 1.71
N MET A 85 1.97 4.95 1.89
CA MET A 85 2.77 4.43 0.78
C MET A 85 2.39 2.97 0.52
N TYR A 86 1.92 2.66 -0.68
CA TYR A 86 1.57 1.32 -1.12
C TYR A 86 2.70 0.76 -1.98
N PHE A 87 3.18 -0.42 -1.62
CA PHE A 87 4.08 -1.22 -2.41
C PHE A 87 3.27 -2.35 -3.01
N ILE A 88 3.11 -2.38 -4.33
CA ILE A 88 2.18 -3.29 -4.99
C ILE A 88 2.93 -4.10 -6.04
N LYS A 89 2.80 -5.42 -5.96
CA LYS A 89 3.31 -6.34 -6.97
C LYS A 89 2.23 -6.59 -8.00
N VAL A 90 2.50 -6.19 -9.22
CA VAL A 90 1.59 -6.29 -10.35
C VAL A 90 2.14 -7.30 -11.35
N HIS A 91 1.32 -8.26 -11.74
CA HIS A 91 1.61 -9.19 -12.82
C HIS A 91 1.28 -8.51 -14.16
N THR A 92 2.26 -8.49 -15.06
CA THR A 92 2.13 -7.82 -16.37
C THR A 92 2.04 -8.80 -17.54
N GLY A 93 1.93 -10.11 -17.25
CA GLY A 93 1.79 -11.19 -18.23
C GLY A 93 3.00 -12.12 -18.27
N GLY A 94 2.75 -13.39 -18.63
CA GLY A 94 3.78 -14.44 -18.64
C GLY A 94 4.36 -14.66 -17.23
N ASP A 95 5.68 -14.53 -17.09
CA ASP A 95 6.39 -14.58 -15.82
C ASP A 95 6.92 -13.20 -15.38
N GLN A 96 6.40 -12.12 -15.98
CA GLN A 96 6.86 -10.75 -15.72
C GLN A 96 5.99 -10.05 -14.69
N TYR A 97 6.68 -9.38 -13.76
CA TYR A 97 6.07 -8.60 -12.69
C TYR A 97 6.71 -7.22 -12.62
N VAL A 98 5.93 -6.28 -12.13
CA VAL A 98 6.33 -4.92 -11.85
C VAL A 98 6.02 -4.62 -10.39
N HIS A 99 6.97 -4.02 -9.67
CA HIS A 99 6.73 -3.50 -8.33
C HIS A 99 6.44 -2.01 -8.44
N LEU A 100 5.28 -1.59 -7.94
CA LEU A 100 4.85 -0.19 -7.91
C LEU A 100 4.95 0.35 -6.50
N LYS A 101 5.33 1.62 -6.41
CA LYS A 101 5.30 2.40 -5.18
C LYS A 101 4.37 3.59 -5.39
N VAL A 102 3.19 3.52 -4.80
CA VAL A 102 2.11 4.50 -4.96
C VAL A 102 1.94 5.27 -3.65
N PHE A 103 1.95 6.60 -3.75
CA PHE A 103 1.67 7.46 -2.62
C PHE A 103 0.19 7.84 -2.63
N ARG A 104 -0.50 7.53 -1.53
CA ARG A 104 -1.86 8.00 -1.26
C ARG A 104 -1.77 9.11 -0.20
N PRO A 105 -2.06 10.37 -0.58
CA PRO A 105 -2.14 11.49 0.34
C PRO A 105 -3.21 11.28 1.42
N LEU A 106 -3.18 12.10 2.46
CA LEU A 106 -4.18 12.06 3.52
C LEU A 106 -5.54 12.56 2.98
N PRO A 107 -6.67 11.99 3.42
CA PRO A 107 -7.98 12.24 2.82
C PRO A 107 -8.42 13.71 2.86
N TYR A 108 -7.87 14.53 3.76
CA TYR A 108 -8.21 15.95 3.85
C TYR A 108 -7.43 16.83 2.86
N THR A 109 -6.36 16.35 2.23
CA THR A 109 -5.59 17.16 1.29
C THR A 109 -6.23 17.21 -0.10
N ASN A 110 -7.15 16.28 -0.41
CA ASN A 110 -7.80 16.13 -1.72
C ASN A 110 -6.81 15.96 -2.89
N ASP A 111 -5.57 15.61 -2.61
CA ASP A 111 -4.56 15.37 -3.62
C ASP A 111 -4.75 13.99 -4.28
N PRO A 112 -4.49 13.87 -5.59
CA PRO A 112 -4.60 12.59 -6.30
C PRO A 112 -3.52 11.61 -5.88
N MET A 113 -3.74 10.31 -6.15
CA MET A 113 -2.70 9.30 -5.96
C MET A 113 -1.60 9.44 -7.00
N GLU A 114 -0.36 9.28 -6.56
CA GLU A 114 0.81 9.44 -7.44
C GLU A 114 1.68 8.17 -7.45
N LEU A 115 2.10 7.76 -8.64
CA LEU A 115 3.15 6.75 -8.78
C LEU A 115 4.50 7.36 -8.39
N SER A 116 4.95 7.09 -7.17
CA SER A 116 6.22 7.59 -6.64
C SER A 116 7.43 6.92 -7.29
N ALA A 117 7.41 5.59 -7.42
CA ALA A 117 8.48 4.81 -8.07
C ALA A 117 7.94 3.50 -8.64
N TYR A 118 8.73 2.87 -9.51
CA TYR A 118 8.43 1.55 -10.05
C TYR A 118 9.71 0.76 -10.33
N GLN A 119 9.60 -0.57 -10.36
CA GLN A 119 10.66 -1.49 -10.78
C GLN A 119 10.09 -2.50 -11.77
N THR A 120 10.64 -2.56 -12.98
CA THR A 120 10.30 -3.55 -14.01
C THR A 120 11.21 -4.76 -13.94
N GLY A 121 10.89 -5.82 -14.71
CA GLY A 121 11.73 -7.02 -14.82
C GLY A 121 11.77 -7.87 -13.55
N LYS A 122 10.73 -7.81 -12.71
CA LYS A 122 10.59 -8.66 -11.53
C LYS A 122 9.93 -9.98 -11.90
N THR A 123 10.16 -10.98 -11.06
CA THR A 123 9.62 -12.33 -11.17
C THR A 123 8.58 -12.59 -10.09
N LYS A 124 7.91 -13.75 -10.13
CA LYS A 124 6.90 -14.15 -9.13
C LYS A 124 7.47 -14.29 -7.72
N ASP A 125 8.73 -14.67 -7.60
CA ASP A 125 9.38 -14.95 -6.30
C ASP A 125 10.01 -13.71 -5.66
N ASP A 126 10.21 -12.63 -6.44
CA ASP A 126 10.72 -11.36 -5.91
C ASP A 126 9.83 -10.79 -4.80
N GLU A 127 10.40 -10.51 -3.63
CA GLU A 127 9.68 -9.95 -2.51
C GLU A 127 9.45 -8.44 -2.67
N LEU A 128 8.35 -7.94 -2.09
CA LEU A 128 8.10 -6.50 -1.98
C LEU A 128 8.94 -5.93 -0.84
N THR A 129 10.07 -5.33 -1.19
CA THR A 129 10.98 -4.62 -0.28
C THR A 129 10.96 -3.11 -0.54
N TYR A 130 11.70 -2.36 0.26
CA TYR A 130 11.94 -0.94 0.02
C TYR A 130 12.73 -0.71 -1.28
N PHE A 131 12.35 0.33 -2.02
CA PHE A 131 13.07 0.88 -3.16
C PHE A 131 12.68 2.35 -3.40
#